data_AF-A0A8X8BUC3-F1
#
_entry.id   AF-A0A8X8BUC3-F1
#
_cell.length_a   1.000
_cell.length_b   1.000
_cell.length_c   1.000
_cell.angle_alpha   90.00
_cell.angle_beta   90.00
_cell.angle_gamma   90.00
#
_symmetry.space_group_name_H-M   'P 1'
#
loop_
_entity.id
_entity.type
_entity.pdbx_description
1 polymer ?
#
loop_
_entity_poly.entity_id
_entity_poly.type
_entity_poly.pdbx_seq_one_letter_code
_entity_poly.pdbx_strand_id
1 'polypeptide(L)'
;MQKAIQLEEERRRAEMEASRLEAERLAAVRSKEELARQAEDQMKSQEQLAAELAEYTARISLLEDAKRRKEDEANEWQQRAREAQDDLVKTKEELHLVMMAPPLPPPPIYDNIDDNDQDEAEENHSSYSAELMNEGIDDHRNEEQRITEAEKNERVQQQLLALSSELSQARDETKKTHNDLIHTENVRAGRDKYKTLRQIRQGNTKQRIDEFEAL
;
A
#
# COMPACT_ATOMS: atom_id res chain seq x y z
N MET A 1 -30.40 94.39 2.54
CA MET A 1 -30.00 93.66 1.31
C MET A 1 -28.70 92.88 1.50
N GLN A 2 -27.60 93.48 1.96
CA GLN A 2 -26.31 92.78 2.21
C GLN A 2 -26.40 91.55 3.13
N LYS A 3 -27.16 91.64 4.23
CA LYS A 3 -27.30 90.54 5.21
C LYS A 3 -27.99 89.29 4.64
N ALA A 4 -28.89 89.46 3.66
CA ALA A 4 -29.57 88.35 3.01
C ALA A 4 -28.64 87.59 2.03
N ILE A 5 -27.79 88.33 1.30
CA ILE A 5 -26.79 87.75 0.40
C ILE A 5 -25.76 86.93 1.18
N GLN A 6 -25.31 87.42 2.33
CA GLN A 6 -24.38 86.68 3.20
C GLN A 6 -24.96 85.36 3.72
N LEU A 7 -26.21 85.37 4.18
CA LEU A 7 -26.89 84.16 4.65
C LEU A 7 -27.09 83.13 3.54
N GLU A 8 -27.34 83.58 2.31
CA GLU A 8 -27.49 82.69 1.16
C GLU A 8 -26.16 82.07 0.71
N GLU A 9 -25.06 82.83 0.75
CA GLU A 9 -23.72 82.29 0.54
C GLU A 9 -23.32 81.28 1.62
N GLU A 10 -23.61 81.56 2.89
CA GLU A 10 -23.40 80.63 4.00
C GLU A 10 -24.21 79.34 3.82
N ARG A 11 -25.50 79.46 3.45
CA ARG A 11 -26.35 78.29 3.16
C ARG A 11 -25.77 77.46 2.03
N ARG A 12 -25.30 78.09 0.95
CA ARG A 12 -24.68 77.39 -0.18
C ARG A 12 -23.40 76.67 0.22
N ARG A 13 -22.56 77.28 1.08
CA ARG A 13 -21.34 76.64 1.61
C ARG A 13 -21.68 75.44 2.49
N ALA A 14 -22.65 75.58 3.38
CA ALA A 14 -23.11 74.50 4.24
C ALA A 14 -23.69 73.33 3.42
N GLU A 15 -24.44 73.62 2.36
CA GLU A 15 -25.04 72.60 1.49
C GLU A 15 -23.99 71.86 0.66
N MET A 16 -22.98 72.57 0.13
CA MET A 16 -21.82 71.95 -0.54
C MET A 16 -20.99 71.10 0.42
N GLU A 17 -20.77 71.58 1.65
CA GLU A 17 -20.03 70.84 2.68
C GLU A 17 -20.78 69.59 3.14
N ALA A 18 -22.10 69.69 3.33
CA ALA A 18 -22.96 68.54 3.65
C ALA A 18 -22.93 67.49 2.54
N SER A 19 -23.04 67.92 1.27
CA SER A 19 -22.96 67.00 0.13
C SER A 19 -21.58 66.33 0.02
N ARG A 20 -20.49 67.05 0.31
CA ARG A 20 -19.13 66.48 0.36
C ARG A 20 -19.01 65.44 1.47
N LEU A 21 -19.49 65.75 2.68
CA LEU A 21 -19.47 64.84 3.83
C LEU A 21 -20.34 63.60 3.58
N GLU A 22 -21.48 63.74 2.92
CA GLU A 22 -22.34 62.62 2.56
C GLU A 22 -21.65 61.70 1.53
N ALA A 23 -21.00 62.27 0.51
CA ALA A 23 -20.22 61.51 -0.46
C ALA A 23 -19.05 60.76 0.19
N GLU A 24 -18.33 61.41 1.11
CA GLU A 24 -17.23 60.81 1.87
C GLU A 24 -17.73 59.68 2.77
N ARG A 25 -18.85 59.89 3.49
CA ARG A 25 -19.49 58.85 4.30
C ARG A 25 -19.88 57.64 3.43
N LEU A 26 -20.47 57.87 2.26
CA LEU A 26 -20.92 56.79 1.39
C LEU A 26 -19.74 55.99 0.81
N ALA A 27 -18.64 56.67 0.48
CA ALA A 27 -17.39 56.02 0.08
C ALA A 27 -16.78 55.20 1.23
N ALA A 28 -16.77 55.74 2.45
CA ALA A 28 -16.29 55.02 3.63
C ALA A 28 -17.13 53.78 3.95
N VAL A 29 -18.46 53.85 3.80
CA VAL A 29 -19.36 52.70 3.98
C VAL A 29 -19.06 51.61 2.94
N ARG A 30 -18.91 51.97 1.65
CA ARG A 30 -18.57 50.99 0.60
C ARG A 30 -17.23 50.32 0.86
N SER A 31 -16.20 51.09 1.22
CA SER A 31 -14.89 50.53 1.55
C SER A 31 -14.96 49.59 2.76
N LYS A 32 -15.74 49.93 3.78
CA LYS A 32 -15.97 49.06 4.94
C LYS A 32 -16.71 47.77 4.55
N GLU A 33 -17.72 47.85 3.68
CA GLU A 33 -18.46 46.70 3.19
C GLU A 33 -17.58 45.76 2.35
N GLU A 34 -16.71 46.31 1.51
CA GLU A 34 -15.74 45.54 0.73
C GLU A 34 -14.73 44.81 1.63
N LEU A 35 -14.18 45.50 2.64
CA LEU A 35 -13.30 44.88 3.63
C LEU A 35 -14.01 43.78 4.43
N ALA A 36 -15.28 43.98 4.79
CA ALA A 36 -16.07 42.96 5.49
C ALA A 36 -16.30 41.71 4.63
N ARG A 37 -16.59 41.87 3.33
CA ARG A 37 -16.71 40.75 2.39
C ARG A 37 -15.39 39.98 2.26
N GLN A 38 -14.27 40.69 2.09
CA GLN A 38 -12.96 40.06 2.02
C GLN A 38 -12.62 39.27 3.29
N ALA A 39 -12.95 39.82 4.47
CA ALA A 39 -12.75 39.13 5.74
C ALA A 39 -13.64 37.88 5.85
N GLU A 40 -14.89 37.94 5.41
CA GLU A 40 -15.80 36.79 5.41
C GLU A 40 -15.30 35.67 4.47
N ASP A 41 -14.86 36.03 3.26
CA ASP A 41 -14.31 35.07 2.30
C ASP A 41 -13.01 34.45 2.82
N GLN A 42 -12.15 35.24 3.47
CA GLN A 42 -10.95 34.73 4.12
C GLN A 42 -11.27 33.76 5.27
N MET A 43 -12.27 34.09 6.10
CA MET A 43 -12.71 33.19 7.17
C MET A 43 -13.25 31.87 6.62
N LYS A 44 -14.10 31.91 5.59
CA LYS A 44 -14.62 30.70 4.92
C LYS A 44 -13.49 29.84 4.35
N SER A 45 -12.50 30.45 3.72
CA SER A 45 -11.32 29.74 3.21
C SER A 45 -10.51 29.10 4.34
N GLN A 46 -10.29 29.81 5.46
CA GLN A 46 -9.60 29.24 6.63
C GLN A 46 -10.39 28.09 7.26
N GLU A 47 -11.71 28.20 7.35
CA GLU A 47 -12.58 27.14 7.87
C GLU A 47 -12.53 25.89 6.99
N GLN A 48 -12.56 26.04 5.66
CA GLN A 48 -12.39 24.93 4.72
C GLN A 48 -11.03 24.24 4.90
N LEU A 49 -9.94 25.02 4.96
CA LEU A 49 -8.60 24.47 5.18
C LEU A 49 -8.51 23.74 6.54
N ALA A 50 -9.11 24.29 7.59
CA ALA A 50 -9.14 23.64 8.90
C ALA A 50 -9.93 22.31 8.89
N ALA A 51 -11.05 22.27 8.17
CA ALA A 51 -11.85 21.05 7.99
C ALA A 51 -11.07 19.97 7.22
N GLU A 52 -10.41 20.33 6.12
CA GLU A 52 -9.57 19.42 5.35
C GLU A 52 -8.40 18.87 6.20
N LEU A 53 -7.72 19.73 6.96
CA LEU A 53 -6.66 19.30 7.87
C LEU A 53 -7.17 18.33 8.94
N ALA A 54 -8.36 18.57 9.50
CA ALA A 54 -8.98 17.66 10.46
C ALA A 54 -9.30 16.30 9.82
N GLU A 55 -9.80 16.28 8.59
CA GLU A 55 -10.07 15.04 7.85
C GLU A 55 -8.78 14.24 7.61
N TYR A 56 -7.73 14.90 7.11
CA TYR A 56 -6.44 14.23 6.90
C TYR A 56 -5.84 13.71 8.19
N THR A 57 -5.94 14.47 9.28
CA THR A 57 -5.46 14.04 10.61
C THR A 57 -6.21 12.80 11.10
N ALA A 58 -7.53 12.78 10.97
CA ALA A 58 -8.34 11.62 11.33
C ALA A 58 -7.98 10.38 10.49
N ARG A 59 -7.76 10.58 9.18
CA ARG A 59 -7.36 9.50 8.27
C ARG A 59 -5.97 8.95 8.61
N ILE A 60 -5.02 9.80 8.97
CA ILE A 60 -3.69 9.37 9.41
C ILE A 60 -3.80 8.52 10.67
N SER A 61 -4.54 8.99 11.68
CA SER A 61 -4.73 8.25 12.93
C SER A 61 -5.36 6.86 12.71
N LEU A 62 -6.35 6.74 11.82
CA LEU A 62 -6.93 5.45 11.47
C LEU A 62 -5.94 4.49 10.80
N LEU A 63 -5.06 5.01 9.94
CA LEU A 63 -4.03 4.22 9.28
C LEU A 63 -2.92 3.78 10.24
N GLU A 64 -2.54 4.65 11.18
CA GLU A 64 -1.58 4.33 12.22
C GLU A 64 -2.11 3.23 13.16
N ASP A 65 -3.38 3.31 13.57
CA ASP A 65 -4.03 2.27 14.36
C ASP A 65 -4.11 0.94 13.62
N ALA A 66 -4.47 0.97 12.33
CA ALA A 66 -4.53 -0.23 11.49
C ALA A 66 -3.15 -0.87 11.34
N LYS A 67 -2.10 -0.05 11.13
CA LYS A 67 -0.71 -0.52 11.10
C LYS A 67 -0.32 -1.16 12.43
N ARG A 68 -0.62 -0.50 13.55
CA ARG A 68 -0.30 -1.00 14.90
C ARG A 68 -0.94 -2.36 15.16
N ARG A 69 -2.22 -2.56 14.80
CA ARG A 69 -2.88 -3.87 14.93
C ARG A 69 -2.18 -4.96 14.09
N LYS A 70 -1.77 -4.63 12.87
CA LYS A 70 -1.06 -5.58 12.01
C LYS A 70 0.33 -5.92 12.53
N GLU A 71 1.00 -4.96 13.15
CA GLU A 71 2.29 -5.18 13.81
C GLU A 71 2.12 -6.07 15.07
N ASP A 72 1.09 -5.84 15.87
CA ASP A 72 0.75 -6.69 17.02
C ASP A 72 0.42 -8.13 16.57
N GLU A 73 -0.38 -8.30 15.52
CA GLU A 73 -0.67 -9.62 14.92
C GLU A 73 0.62 -10.31 14.43
N ALA A 74 1.51 -9.58 13.74
CA ALA A 74 2.77 -10.13 13.23
C ALA A 74 3.70 -10.58 14.37
N ASN A 75 3.79 -9.78 15.44
CA ASN A 75 4.57 -10.13 16.63
C ASN A 75 4.01 -11.39 17.30
N GLU A 76 2.69 -11.53 17.39
CA GLU A 76 2.05 -12.71 17.96
C GLU A 76 2.32 -13.97 17.12
N TRP A 77 2.23 -13.87 15.79
CA TRP A 77 2.59 -14.96 14.88
C TRP A 77 4.07 -15.32 14.96
N GLN A 78 4.95 -14.33 15.09
CA GLN A 78 6.38 -14.56 15.27
C GLN A 78 6.68 -15.30 16.57
N GLN A 79 6.00 -14.94 17.66
CA GLN A 79 6.14 -15.61 18.95
C GLN A 79 5.66 -17.07 18.86
N ARG A 80 4.48 -17.31 18.27
CA ARG A 80 3.97 -18.67 18.02
C ARG A 80 4.90 -19.51 17.16
N ALA A 81 5.48 -18.93 16.12
CA ALA A 81 6.42 -19.61 15.25
C ALA A 81 7.69 -20.04 16.01
N ARG A 82 8.18 -19.18 16.92
CA ARG A 82 9.32 -19.50 17.80
C ARG A 82 8.98 -20.64 18.76
N GLU A 83 7.82 -20.58 19.41
CA GLU A 83 7.37 -21.63 20.33
C GLU A 83 7.24 -22.98 19.61
N ALA A 84 6.64 -23.01 18.42
CA ALA A 84 6.54 -24.22 17.60
C ALA A 84 7.92 -24.76 17.18
N GLN A 85 8.89 -23.87 16.89
CA GLN A 85 10.26 -24.27 16.59
C GLN A 85 10.95 -24.89 17.81
N ASP A 86 10.80 -24.29 18.98
CA ASP A 86 11.39 -24.80 20.23
C ASP A 86 10.81 -26.18 20.60
N ASP A 87 9.50 -26.38 20.45
CA ASP A 87 8.86 -27.67 20.70
C ASP A 87 9.27 -28.74 19.69
N LEU A 88 9.50 -28.36 18.42
CA LEU A 88 10.05 -29.28 17.42
C LEU A 88 11.48 -29.73 17.79
N VAL A 89 12.30 -28.84 18.36
CA VAL A 89 13.65 -29.20 18.82
C VAL A 89 13.56 -30.19 19.99
N LYS A 90 12.72 -29.91 21.00
CA LYS A 90 12.53 -30.82 22.15
C LYS A 90 12.06 -32.20 21.72
N THR A 91 11.06 -32.28 20.83
CA THR A 91 10.54 -33.57 20.34
C THR A 91 11.58 -34.35 19.55
N LYS A 92 12.45 -33.69 18.80
CA LYS A 92 13.59 -34.34 18.13
C LYS A 92 14.62 -34.88 19.13
N GLU A 93 14.93 -34.11 20.18
CA GLU A 93 15.83 -34.55 21.25
C GLU A 93 15.25 -35.75 22.02
N GLU A 94 13.96 -35.71 22.37
CA GLU A 94 13.26 -36.84 23.01
C GLU A 94 13.24 -38.08 22.12
N LEU A 95 12.93 -37.94 20.82
CA LEU A 95 12.95 -39.04 19.87
C LEU A 95 14.35 -39.65 19.75
N HIS A 96 15.38 -38.81 19.67
CA HIS A 96 16.76 -39.26 19.62
C HIS A 96 17.14 -40.04 20.88
N LEU A 97 16.72 -39.58 22.06
CA LEU A 97 16.96 -40.27 23.33
C LEU A 97 16.26 -41.65 23.37
N VAL A 98 15.02 -41.73 22.87
CA VAL A 98 14.29 -43.01 22.75
C VAL A 98 14.99 -43.96 21.77
N MET A 99 15.50 -43.47 20.64
CA MET A 99 16.23 -44.30 19.67
C MET A 99 17.59 -44.78 20.17
N MET A 100 18.25 -44.02 21.05
CA MET A 100 19.51 -44.42 21.70
C MET A 100 19.30 -45.32 22.92
N ALA A 101 18.06 -45.52 23.36
CA ALA A 101 17.77 -46.45 24.43
C ALA A 101 18.06 -47.90 23.97
N PRO A 102 18.75 -48.71 24.80
CA PRO A 102 19.06 -50.09 24.43
C PRO A 102 17.77 -50.89 24.19
N PRO A 103 17.76 -51.80 23.20
CA PRO A 103 16.58 -52.58 22.88
C PRO A 103 16.11 -53.36 24.11
N LEU A 104 14.82 -53.24 24.43
CA LEU A 104 14.19 -54.10 25.43
C LEU A 104 14.34 -55.57 25.01
N PRO A 105 14.54 -56.50 25.96
CA PRO A 105 14.63 -57.92 25.64
C PRO A 105 13.37 -58.37 24.88
N PRO A 106 13.51 -59.21 23.84
CA PRO A 106 12.39 -59.61 23.01
C PRO A 106 11.32 -60.31 23.87
N PRO A 107 10.02 -60.01 23.65
CA PRO A 107 8.95 -60.75 24.28
C PRO A 107 9.00 -62.24 23.86
N PRO A 108 8.54 -63.17 24.71
CA PRO A 108 8.54 -64.59 24.38
C PRO A 108 7.75 -64.82 23.09
N ILE A 109 8.41 -65.45 22.12
CA ILE A 109 7.85 -65.85 20.83
C ILE A 109 6.73 -66.86 21.11
N TYR A 110 5.50 -66.47 20.80
CA TYR A 110 4.43 -67.44 20.52
C TYR A 110 4.43 -67.68 19.02
N ASP A 111 4.84 -68.89 18.62
CA ASP A 111 4.76 -69.38 17.25
C ASP A 111 3.33 -69.20 16.72
N ASN A 112 3.19 -68.34 15.71
CA ASN A 112 2.11 -68.45 14.75
C ASN A 112 2.77 -68.52 13.38
N ILE A 113 2.85 -69.74 12.88
CA ILE A 113 3.10 -70.05 11.48
C ILE A 113 1.81 -69.66 10.74
N ASP A 114 1.87 -68.73 9.80
CA ASP A 114 1.21 -68.94 8.52
C ASP A 114 1.82 -68.10 7.41
N ASP A 115 1.87 -68.74 6.25
CA ASP A 115 2.51 -68.39 5.00
C ASP A 115 2.09 -67.04 4.42
N ASN A 116 3.04 -66.27 3.89
CA ASN A 116 2.94 -65.82 2.50
C ASN A 116 4.30 -65.34 1.99
N ASP A 117 4.86 -66.08 1.04
CA ASP A 117 5.85 -65.59 0.09
C ASP A 117 5.29 -64.35 -0.63
N GLN A 118 6.01 -63.24 -0.57
CA GLN A 118 6.01 -62.30 -1.68
C GLN A 118 7.31 -61.51 -1.72
N ASP A 119 8.11 -61.87 -2.73
CA ASP A 119 9.04 -61.01 -3.42
C ASP A 119 8.50 -59.58 -3.45
N GLU A 120 9.32 -58.61 -3.06
CA GLU A 120 9.83 -57.63 -4.01
C GLU A 120 10.85 -56.73 -3.32
N ALA A 121 12.08 -56.85 -3.80
CA ALA A 121 13.08 -55.80 -3.68
C ALA A 121 12.62 -54.60 -4.51
N GLU A 122 11.63 -53.85 -4.02
CA GLU A 122 11.29 -52.54 -4.57
C GLU A 122 12.30 -51.52 -4.04
N GLU A 123 13.26 -51.26 -4.92
CA GLU A 123 13.91 -49.97 -5.16
C GLU A 123 13.62 -48.89 -4.12
N ASN A 124 14.66 -48.66 -3.30
CA ASN A 124 14.85 -47.49 -2.47
C ASN A 124 15.02 -46.21 -3.32
N HIS A 125 14.04 -45.90 -4.19
CA HIS A 125 14.02 -44.67 -4.96
C HIS A 125 13.32 -43.58 -4.13
N SER A 126 14.15 -42.76 -3.49
CA SER A 126 13.85 -41.37 -3.10
C SER A 126 12.94 -41.14 -1.89
N SER A 127 13.47 -41.38 -0.69
CA SER A 127 12.88 -40.96 0.60
C SER A 127 12.90 -39.43 0.86
N TYR A 128 13.09 -38.60 -0.18
CA TYR A 128 13.06 -37.12 -0.08
C TYR A 128 12.23 -36.49 -1.21
N SER A 129 11.29 -37.22 -1.79
CA SER A 129 10.31 -36.66 -2.73
C SER A 129 8.92 -36.86 -2.15
N ALA A 130 8.15 -35.78 -2.06
CA ALA A 130 6.75 -35.82 -1.67
C ALA A 130 5.91 -35.54 -2.91
N GLU A 131 4.97 -36.44 -3.22
CA GLU A 131 3.93 -36.16 -4.20
C GLU A 131 3.02 -35.04 -3.67
N LEU A 132 2.78 -34.01 -4.48
CA LEU A 132 1.85 -32.96 -4.13
C LEU A 132 0.42 -33.50 -4.29
N MET A 133 -0.30 -33.62 -3.17
CA MET A 133 -1.72 -33.98 -3.20
C MET A 133 -2.52 -32.87 -3.90
N ASN A 134 -2.89 -33.12 -5.16
CA ASN A 134 -3.65 -32.19 -5.99
C ASN A 134 -5.18 -32.31 -5.79
N GLU A 135 -5.63 -33.22 -4.93
CA GLU A 135 -7.05 -33.49 -4.74
C GLU A 135 -7.74 -32.31 -4.05
N GLY A 136 -8.59 -31.60 -4.81
CA GLY A 136 -9.32 -30.42 -4.35
C GLY A 136 -8.64 -29.06 -4.58
N ILE A 137 -7.45 -29.02 -5.21
CA ILE A 137 -6.83 -27.75 -5.64
C ILE A 137 -7.28 -27.45 -7.06
N ASP A 138 -8.17 -26.48 -7.19
CA ASP A 138 -8.70 -26.04 -8.47
C ASP A 138 -7.81 -24.90 -9.01
N ASP A 139 -7.20 -25.08 -10.19
CA ASP A 139 -6.21 -24.16 -10.78
C ASP A 139 -6.90 -22.92 -11.39
N HIS A 140 -7.34 -22.02 -10.50
CA HIS A 140 -8.12 -20.83 -10.88
C HIS A 140 -7.30 -19.73 -11.57
N ARG A 141 -5.96 -19.73 -11.43
CA ARG A 141 -5.02 -18.72 -11.99
C ARG A 141 -5.45 -17.26 -11.83
N ASN A 142 -6.09 -16.94 -10.71
CA ASN A 142 -6.67 -15.62 -10.45
C ASN A 142 -5.64 -14.48 -10.59
N GLU A 143 -4.36 -14.76 -10.37
CA GLU A 143 -3.27 -13.82 -10.53
C GLU A 143 -3.11 -13.29 -11.96
N GLU A 144 -3.52 -14.07 -12.96
CA GLU A 144 -3.50 -13.61 -14.33
C GLU A 144 -4.48 -12.45 -14.51
N GLN A 145 -5.62 -12.41 -13.83
CA GLN A 145 -6.59 -11.32 -13.99
C GLN A 145 -6.25 -10.07 -13.15
N ARG A 146 -5.20 -10.13 -12.31
CA ARG A 146 -4.82 -9.00 -11.45
C ARG A 146 -4.21 -7.86 -12.26
N ILE A 147 -4.47 -6.65 -11.77
CA ILE A 147 -3.85 -5.40 -12.22
C ILE A 147 -3.06 -4.76 -11.08
N THR A 148 -2.11 -3.90 -11.41
CA THR A 148 -1.28 -3.24 -10.41
C THR A 148 -2.06 -2.20 -9.62
N GLU A 149 -1.61 -1.88 -8.40
CA GLU A 149 -2.23 -0.80 -7.61
C GLU A 149 -2.17 0.53 -8.37
N ALA A 150 -1.06 0.81 -9.03
CA ALA A 150 -0.88 2.00 -9.85
C ALA A 150 -1.83 2.07 -11.05
N GLU A 151 -2.35 0.94 -11.54
CA GLU A 151 -3.34 0.93 -12.64
C GLU A 151 -4.78 1.11 -12.15
N LYS A 152 -5.14 0.57 -10.98
CA LYS A 152 -6.51 0.68 -10.46
C LYS A 152 -6.76 1.91 -9.59
N ASN A 153 -5.71 2.55 -9.09
CA ASN A 153 -5.79 3.65 -8.14
C ASN A 153 -5.15 4.91 -8.75
N GLU A 154 -5.99 5.79 -9.28
CA GLU A 154 -5.56 7.03 -9.95
C GLU A 154 -4.69 7.91 -9.04
N ARG A 155 -5.04 8.01 -7.76
CA ARG A 155 -4.25 8.80 -6.80
C ARG A 155 -2.83 8.25 -6.66
N VAL A 156 -2.67 6.93 -6.57
CA VAL A 156 -1.35 6.29 -6.50
C VAL A 156 -0.58 6.51 -7.80
N GLN A 157 -1.25 6.40 -8.94
CA GLN A 157 -0.65 6.68 -10.25
C GLN A 157 -0.10 8.11 -10.33
N GLN A 158 -0.91 9.10 -9.95
CA GLN A 158 -0.53 10.50 -9.97
C GLN A 158 0.63 10.79 -9.00
N GLN A 159 0.61 10.20 -7.80
CA GLN A 159 1.68 10.33 -6.82
C GLN A 159 3.01 9.76 -7.34
N LEU A 160 2.98 8.59 -8.00
CA LEU A 160 4.18 8.01 -8.61
C LEU A 160 4.72 8.85 -9.76
N LEU A 161 3.84 9.42 -10.60
CA LEU A 161 4.24 10.34 -11.68
C LEU A 161 4.87 11.63 -11.14
N ALA A 162 4.28 12.21 -10.09
CA ALA A 162 4.80 13.41 -9.44
C ALA A 162 6.19 13.17 -8.84
N LEU A 163 6.36 12.10 -8.05
CA LEU A 163 7.65 11.71 -7.47
C LEU A 163 8.68 11.40 -8.55
N SER A 164 8.28 10.75 -9.65
CA SER A 164 9.19 10.47 -10.78
C SER A 164 9.70 11.77 -11.41
N SER A 165 8.84 12.78 -11.56
CA SER A 165 9.22 14.10 -12.06
C SER A 165 10.16 14.82 -11.10
N GLU A 166 9.87 14.81 -9.80
CA GLU A 166 10.68 15.48 -8.77
C GLU A 166 12.09 14.86 -8.69
N LEU A 167 12.17 13.53 -8.60
CA LEU A 167 13.44 12.81 -8.49
C LEU A 167 14.27 12.90 -9.77
N SER A 168 13.66 13.11 -10.95
CA SER A 168 14.39 13.20 -12.23
C SER A 168 15.43 14.32 -12.26
N GLN A 169 15.20 15.41 -11.52
CA GLN A 169 16.11 16.57 -11.45
C GLN A 169 17.35 16.28 -10.59
N ALA A 170 17.20 15.45 -9.57
CA ALA A 170 18.27 15.08 -8.64
C ALA A 170 18.99 13.78 -9.03
N ARG A 171 18.51 13.08 -10.07
CA ARG A 171 19.02 11.76 -10.45
C ARG A 171 20.38 11.86 -11.16
N ASP A 172 21.36 11.13 -10.64
CA ASP A 172 22.66 10.93 -11.29
C ASP A 172 22.60 9.71 -12.24
N GLU A 173 22.63 9.98 -13.55
CA GLU A 173 22.56 8.95 -14.60
C GLU A 173 23.75 7.98 -14.59
N THR A 174 24.88 8.35 -13.99
CA THR A 174 26.08 7.50 -13.93
C THR A 174 25.99 6.42 -12.85
N LYS A 175 25.04 6.53 -11.92
CA LYS A 175 24.88 5.62 -10.77
C LYS A 175 23.76 4.60 -10.93
N LYS A 176 23.30 4.36 -12.16
CA LYS A 176 22.28 3.33 -12.41
C LYS A 176 22.82 1.94 -12.12
N THR A 177 22.08 1.18 -11.33
CA THR A 177 22.35 -0.24 -11.12
C THR A 177 21.83 -1.07 -12.30
N HIS A 178 22.25 -2.33 -12.37
CA HIS A 178 21.75 -3.26 -13.38
C HIS A 178 20.21 -3.42 -13.32
N ASN A 179 19.65 -3.46 -12.10
CA ASN A 179 18.22 -3.59 -11.90
C ASN A 179 17.45 -2.34 -12.35
N ASP A 180 18.04 -1.14 -12.23
CA ASP A 180 17.41 0.11 -12.70
C ASP A 180 17.27 0.12 -14.22
N LEU A 181 18.26 -0.42 -14.94
CA LEU A 181 18.23 -0.54 -16.39
C LEU A 181 17.13 -1.50 -16.83
N ILE A 182 17.03 -2.68 -16.19
CA ILE A 182 15.97 -3.66 -16.47
C ILE A 182 14.60 -3.07 -16.17
N HIS A 183 14.45 -2.39 -15.03
CA HIS A 183 13.18 -1.77 -14.64
C HIS A 183 12.76 -0.69 -15.64
N THR A 184 13.69 0.18 -16.04
CA THR A 184 13.43 1.25 -17.01
C THR A 184 12.94 0.68 -18.35
N GLU A 185 13.59 -0.39 -18.84
CA GLU A 185 13.18 -1.04 -20.09
C GLU A 185 11.84 -1.77 -19.96
N ASN A 186 11.56 -2.38 -18.81
CA ASN A 186 10.26 -3.00 -18.55
C ASN A 186 9.13 -1.97 -18.55
N VAL A 187 9.31 -0.84 -17.85
CA VAL A 187 8.33 0.26 -17.82
C VAL A 187 8.15 0.85 -19.23
N ARG A 188 9.24 1.07 -19.96
CA ARG A 188 9.21 1.57 -21.35
C ARG A 188 8.42 0.63 -22.28
N ALA A 189 8.57 -0.68 -22.11
CA ALA A 189 7.84 -1.69 -22.86
C ALA A 189 6.40 -1.92 -22.34
N GLY A 190 5.94 -1.16 -21.33
CA GLY A 190 4.62 -1.33 -20.73
C GLY A 190 4.44 -2.65 -19.96
N ARG A 191 5.54 -3.29 -19.57
CA ARG A 191 5.52 -4.55 -18.81
C ARG A 191 5.33 -4.27 -17.32
N ASP A 192 4.45 -5.02 -16.70
CA ASP A 192 4.28 -5.10 -15.25
C ASP A 192 4.34 -6.55 -14.77
N LYS A 193 4.26 -6.75 -13.45
CA LYS A 193 4.35 -8.06 -12.82
C LYS A 193 3.27 -9.05 -13.31
N TYR A 194 2.02 -8.63 -13.41
CA TYR A 194 0.90 -9.51 -13.76
C TYR A 194 0.79 -9.74 -15.26
N LYS A 195 1.07 -8.72 -16.09
CA LYS A 195 1.21 -8.88 -17.55
C LYS A 195 2.33 -9.86 -17.90
N THR A 196 3.48 -9.75 -17.23
CA THR A 196 4.61 -10.66 -17.45
C THR A 196 4.27 -12.09 -17.01
N LEU A 197 3.64 -12.26 -15.84
CA LEU A 197 3.17 -13.58 -15.38
C LEU A 197 2.21 -14.23 -16.37
N ARG A 198 1.24 -13.46 -16.88
CA ARG A 198 0.31 -13.97 -17.91
C ARG A 198 1.07 -14.40 -19.16
N GLN A 199 2.04 -13.59 -19.62
CA GLN A 199 2.80 -13.86 -20.84
C GLN A 199 3.64 -15.13 -20.74
N ILE A 200 4.44 -15.30 -19.68
CA ILE A 200 5.34 -16.46 -19.53
C ILE A 200 4.61 -17.78 -19.23
N ARG A 201 3.31 -17.71 -18.93
CA ARG A 201 2.44 -18.88 -18.69
C ARG A 201 1.58 -19.25 -19.90
N GLN A 202 1.68 -18.50 -21.00
CA GLN A 202 1.06 -18.88 -22.26
C GLN A 202 1.66 -20.18 -22.79
N GLY A 203 0.88 -20.89 -23.61
CA GLY A 203 1.27 -22.20 -24.12
C GLY A 203 1.00 -23.33 -23.13
N ASN A 204 1.22 -24.55 -23.60
CA ASN A 204 1.07 -25.73 -22.76
C ASN A 204 2.33 -25.99 -21.91
N THR A 205 2.25 -26.89 -20.95
CA THR A 205 3.38 -27.24 -20.08
C THR A 205 4.59 -27.75 -20.86
N LYS A 206 4.37 -28.57 -21.89
CA LYS A 206 5.46 -29.10 -22.72
C LYS A 206 6.23 -27.97 -23.42
N GLN A 207 5.54 -27.03 -24.06
CA GLN A 207 6.16 -25.92 -24.76
C GLN A 207 7.02 -25.07 -23.81
N ARG A 208 6.52 -24.76 -22.62
CA ARG A 208 7.28 -23.98 -21.62
C ARG A 208 8.51 -24.73 -21.11
N ILE A 209 8.44 -26.06 -21.02
CA ILE A 209 9.60 -26.89 -20.71
C ILE A 209 10.59 -26.90 -21.87
N ASP A 210 10.12 -27.10 -23.12
CA ASP A 210 10.98 -27.07 -24.30
C ASP A 210 11.70 -25.72 -24.44
N GLU A 211 11.02 -24.60 -24.18
CA GLU A 211 11.62 -23.26 -24.15
C GLU A 211 12.66 -23.12 -23.03
N PHE A 212 12.40 -23.66 -21.84
CA PHE A 212 13.33 -23.64 -20.72
C PHE A 212 14.62 -24.43 -21.01
N GLU A 213 14.51 -25.62 -21.61
CA GLU A 213 15.66 -26.45 -21.99
C GLU A 213 16.50 -25.86 -23.14
N ALA A 214 15.96 -24.85 -23.84
CA ALA A 214 16.63 -24.17 -24.94
C ALA A 214 17.35 -22.86 -24.54
N LEU A 215 17.23 -22.42 -23.28
CA LEU A 215 17.88 -21.22 -22.72
C LEU A 215 19.31 -21.49 -22.25
#